data_AF-A0A355YLE7-F1
#
_entry.id   AF-A0A355YLE7-F1
#
_cell.length_a   1.000
_cell.length_b   1.000
_cell.length_c   1.000
_cell.angle_alpha   90.00
_cell.angle_beta   90.00
_cell.angle_gamma   90.00
#
_symmetry.space_group_name_H-M   'P 1'
#
loop_
_entity.id
_entity.type
_entity.pdbx_description
1 polymer ?
#
loop_
_entity_poly.entity_id
_entity_poly.type
_entity_poly.pdbx_seq_one_letter_code
_entity_poly.pdbx_strand_id
1 'polypeptide(L)' 'AAVANWVVENGYNFAGKSFCIYHVSPAQASDPDELVTEVCFPVEKK' A
#
# COMPACT_ATOMS: atom_id res chain seq x y z
N ALA A 1 2.29 7.53 -8.07
CA ALA A 1 2.99 6.76 -9.13
C ALA A 1 4.19 5.95 -8.63
N ALA A 2 4.83 6.30 -7.51
CA ALA A 2 6.06 5.65 -7.03
C ALA A 2 6.01 4.11 -6.99
N VAL A 3 4.99 3.52 -6.35
CA VAL A 3 4.86 2.04 -6.27
C VAL A 3 4.60 1.41 -7.64
N ALA A 4 3.75 2.03 -8.47
CA ALA A 4 3.44 1.50 -9.80
C ALA A 4 4.67 1.47 -10.71
N ASN A 5 5.49 2.51 -10.67
CA ASN A 5 6.75 2.54 -11.41
C ASN A 5 7.71 1.45 -10.90
N TRP A 6 7.87 1.34 -9.58
CA TRP A 6 8.72 0.32 -8.97
C TRP A 6 8.32 -1.11 -9.38
N VAL A 7 7.01 -1.42 -9.38
CA VAL A 7 6.50 -2.75 -9.80
C VAL A 7 6.92 -3.08 -11.23
N VAL A 8 6.75 -2.13 -12.16
CA VAL A 8 7.10 -2.33 -13.58
C VAL A 8 8.61 -2.44 -13.76
N GLU A 9 9.37 -1.55 -13.14
CA GLU A 9 10.84 -1.48 -13.21
C GLU A 9 11.51 -2.74 -12.64
N ASN A 10 10.88 -3.38 -11.65
CA ASN A 10 11.40 -4.60 -11.01
C ASN A 10 10.84 -5.91 -11.63
N GLY A 11 10.17 -5.83 -12.79
CA GLY A 11 9.74 -7.01 -13.54
C GLY A 11 8.51 -7.73 -12.95
N TYR A 12 7.64 -7.00 -12.25
CA TYR A 12 6.39 -7.54 -11.71
C TYR A 12 5.17 -7.03 -12.50
N ASN A 13 4.07 -7.78 -12.38
CA ASN A 13 2.72 -7.37 -12.76
C ASN A 13 1.84 -7.25 -11.51
N PHE A 14 0.81 -6.41 -11.58
CA PHE A 14 -0.23 -6.38 -10.54
C PHE A 14 -1.12 -7.63 -10.64
N ALA A 15 -1.27 -8.32 -9.52
CA ALA A 15 -1.98 -9.59 -9.43
C ALA A 15 -3.30 -9.49 -8.64
N GLY A 16 -3.88 -8.29 -8.54
CA GLY A 16 -5.13 -8.10 -7.80
C GLY A 16 -5.41 -6.64 -7.42
N LYS A 17 -6.45 -6.46 -6.59
CA LYS A 17 -6.81 -5.16 -6.03
C LYS A 17 -5.86 -4.79 -4.90
N SER A 18 -5.43 -3.53 -4.87
CA SER A 18 -4.77 -2.99 -3.68
C SER A 18 -5.73 -2.95 -2.49
N PHE A 19 -5.18 -3.06 -1.30
CA PHE A 19 -5.92 -2.93 -0.05
C PHE A 19 -5.09 -2.20 1.00
N CYS A 20 -5.76 -1.66 2.02
CA CYS A 20 -5.11 -0.94 3.11
C CYS A 20 -5.29 -1.69 4.42
N ILE A 21 -4.24 -1.72 5.23
CA ILE A 21 -4.29 -2.15 6.63
C ILE A 21 -4.06 -0.90 7.48
N TYR A 22 -5.00 -0.60 8.38
CA TYR A 22 -4.89 0.51 9.31
C TYR A 22 -4.29 0.00 10.62
N HIS A 23 -3.04 0.38 10.88
CA HIS A 23 -2.37 0.07 12.14
C HIS A 23 -2.75 1.08 13.21
N VAL A 24 -2.88 2.36 12.83
CA VAL A 24 -3.48 3.42 13.65
C VAL A 24 -4.53 4.14 12.81
N SER A 25 -5.78 4.04 13.22
CA SER A 25 -6.95 4.61 12.53
C SER A 25 -7.53 5.81 13.29
N PRO A 26 -8.42 6.59 12.66
CA PRO A 26 -9.12 7.69 13.35
C PRO A 26 -9.97 7.26 14.56
N ALA A 27 -10.28 5.96 14.68
CA ALA A 27 -10.94 5.42 15.87
C ALA A 27 -9.99 5.30 17.08
N GLN A 28 -8.67 5.36 16.86
CA GLN A 28 -7.63 5.18 17.87
C GLN A 28 -6.89 6.49 18.18
N ALA A 29 -6.64 7.32 17.18
CA ALA A 29 -5.94 8.59 17.32
C ALA A 29 -6.69 9.72 16.60
N SER A 30 -6.66 10.91 17.17
CA SER A 30 -7.25 12.12 16.57
C SER A 30 -6.22 13.01 15.87
N ASP A 31 -4.94 12.88 16.24
CA ASP A 31 -3.84 13.57 15.56
C ASP A 31 -3.54 12.85 14.22
N PRO A 32 -3.64 13.54 13.07
CA PRO A 32 -3.32 12.97 11.77
C PRO A 32 -1.88 12.45 11.63
N ASP A 33 -0.91 13.04 12.34
CA ASP A 33 0.50 12.66 12.25
C ASP A 33 0.77 11.30 12.92
N GLU A 34 -0.14 10.83 13.77
CA GLU A 34 -0.07 9.50 14.40
C GLU A 34 -0.71 8.39 13.55
N LEU A 35 -1.40 8.74 12.45
CA LEU A 35 -2.09 7.76 11.61
C LEU A 35 -1.09 6.92 10.81
N VAL A 36 -1.24 5.60 10.90
CA VAL A 36 -0.36 4.65 10.21
C VAL A 36 -1.21 3.72 9.33
N THR A 37 -1.05 3.86 8.02
CA THR A 37 -1.70 3.02 7.01
C THR A 37 -0.66 2.29 6.18
N GLU A 38 -0.76 0.97 6.14
CA GLU A 38 0.01 0.14 5.22
C GLU A 38 -0.82 -0.11 3.95
N VAL A 39 -0.26 0.28 2.80
CA VAL A 39 -0.91 0.08 1.50
C VAL A 39 -0.26 -1.08 0.79
N CYS A 40 -1.03 -2.13 0.55
CA CYS A 40 -0.54 -3.39 -0.01
C CYS A 40 -0.98 -3.54 -1.48
N PHE A 41 -0.06 -4.00 -2.32
CA PHE A 41 -0.29 -4.26 -3.74
C PHE A 41 0.06 -5.71 -4.05
N PRO A 42 -0.91 -6.57 -4.40
CA PRO A 42 -0.62 -7.92 -4.87
C PRO A 42 0.17 -7.85 -6.18
N VAL A 43 1.29 -8.56 -6.24
CA VAL A 43 2.13 -8.64 -7.44
C VAL A 43 2.55 -10.07 -7.74
N GLU A 44 2.74 -10.36 -9.02
CA GLU A 44 3.30 -11.60 -9.53
C GLU A 44 4.53 -11.29 -10.40
N LYS A 45 5.51 -12.20 -10.43
CA LYS A 45 6.62 -12.07 -11.37
C LYS A 45 6.11 -12.20 -12.80
N LYS A 46 6.64 -11.37 -13.69
CA LYS A 46 6.48 -11.57 -15.13
C LYS A 46 7.10 -12.89 -15.59
#